data_AF-A0A9E2YKB9-F1
#
_entry.id   AF-A0A9E2YKB9-F1
#
_cell.length_a   1.000
_cell.length_b   1.000
_cell.length_c   1.000
_cell.angle_alpha   90.00
_cell.angle_beta   90.00
_cell.angle_gamma   90.00
#
_symmetry.space_group_name_H-M   'P 1'
#
loop_
_entity.id
_entity.type
_entity.pdbx_description
1 polymer ?
#
loop_
_entity_poly.entity_id
_entity_poly.type
_entity_poly.pdbx_seq_one_letter_code
_entity_poly.pdbx_strand_id
1 'polypeptide(L)' 'MVVTGASAGIGRATARAFATRGARVALVARGQNGLSAAARDVEAATAGVAARRIANMLT' A
#
# COMPACT_ATOMS: atom_id res chain seq x y z
N MET A 1 -7.38 7.35 1.60
CA MET A 1 -7.87 6.25 0.77
C MET A 1 -7.38 4.92 1.32
N VAL A 2 -8.21 3.88 1.32
CA VAL A 2 -7.83 2.53 1.77
C VAL A 2 -7.79 1.59 0.57
N VAL A 3 -6.72 0.81 0.43
CA VAL A 3 -6.60 -0.20 -0.61
C VAL A 3 -6.47 -1.58 0.02
N THR A 4 -7.46 -2.42 -0.22
CA THR A 4 -7.45 -3.85 0.16
C THR A 4 -6.82 -4.69 -0.94
N GLY A 5 -6.12 -5.77 -0.58
CA GLY A 5 -5.36 -6.56 -1.55
C GLY A 5 -4.15 -5.80 -2.11
N ALA A 6 -3.64 -4.82 -1.36
CA ALA A 6 -2.55 -3.93 -1.80
C ALA A 6 -1.19 -4.61 -1.98
N SER A 7 -1.06 -5.88 -1.58
CA SER A 7 0.22 -6.59 -1.59
C SER A 7 0.75 -6.87 -3.00
N ALA A 8 -0.07 -6.87 -4.05
CA ALA A 8 0.34 -7.15 -5.42
C ALA A 8 -0.70 -6.71 -6.47
N GLY A 9 -0.37 -6.89 -7.75
CA GLY A 9 -1.30 -6.75 -8.88
C GLY A 9 -1.98 -5.39 -8.93
N ILE A 10 -3.28 -5.40 -9.22
CA ILE A 10 -4.10 -4.20 -9.37
C ILE A 10 -4.11 -3.37 -8.08
N GLY A 11 -4.24 -4.00 -6.91
CA GLY A 11 -4.24 -3.29 -5.63
C GLY A 11 -2.98 -2.45 -5.44
N ARG A 12 -1.79 -3.00 -5.71
CA ARG A 12 -0.53 -2.25 -5.65
C ARG A 12 -0.49 -1.11 -6.66
N ALA A 13 -0.88 -1.37 -7.91
CA ALA A 13 -0.91 -0.37 -8.97
C ALA A 13 -1.85 0.81 -8.63
N THR A 14 -3.03 0.51 -8.08
CA THR A 14 -3.98 1.50 -7.58
C THR A 14 -3.38 2.32 -6.45
N ALA A 15 -2.78 1.68 -5.43
CA ALA A 15 -2.15 2.39 -4.33
C ALA A 15 -1.08 3.38 -4.81
N ARG A 16 -0.21 2.94 -5.74
CA ARG A 16 0.82 3.78 -6.35
C ARG A 16 0.22 4.95 -7.12
N ALA A 17 -0.80 4.72 -7.96
CA ALA A 17 -1.42 5.76 -8.76
C ALA A 17 -2.12 6.85 -7.93
N PHE A 18 -2.71 6.50 -6.78
CA PHE A 18 -3.30 7.48 -5.88
C PHE A 18 -2.25 8.23 -5.08
N ALA A 19 -1.23 7.52 -4.60
CA ALA A 19 -0.15 8.14 -3.84
C ALA A 19 0.64 9.15 -4.69
N THR A 20 0.93 8.86 -5.97
CA THR A 20 1.62 9.79 -6.89
C THR A 20 0.82 11.07 -7.17
N ARG A 21 -0.48 11.05 -6.92
CA ARG A 21 -1.36 12.23 -7.00
C ARG A 21 -1.49 12.96 -5.66
N GLY A 22 -0.65 12.62 -4.67
CA GLY A 22 -0.61 13.25 -3.34
C GLY A 22 -1.62 12.71 -2.33
N ALA A 23 -2.37 11.64 -2.65
CA ALA A 23 -3.34 11.09 -1.71
C ALA A 23 -2.65 10.31 -0.59
N ARG A 24 -3.16 10.40 0.64
CA ARG A 24 -2.78 9.49 1.74
C ARG A 24 -3.43 8.12 1.56
N VAL A 25 -2.60 7.07 1.44
CA VAL A 25 -3.05 5.71 1.13
C VAL A 25 -2.73 4.73 2.27
N ALA A 26 -3.73 4.02 2.79
CA ALA A 26 -3.54 2.90 3.70
C ALA A 26 -3.52 1.58 2.92
N LEU A 27 -2.55 0.72 3.19
CA LEU A 27 -2.35 -0.56 2.49
C LEU A 27 -2.79 -1.72 3.40
N VAL A 28 -3.71 -2.54 2.92
CA VAL A 28 -4.27 -3.67 3.67
C VAL A 28 -4.13 -4.95 2.85
N ALA A 29 -3.46 -5.96 3.41
CA ALA A 29 -3.37 -7.31 2.83
C ALA A 29 -2.97 -8.33 3.90
N ARG A 30 -3.21 -9.62 3.63
CA ARG A 30 -2.84 -10.70 4.57
C ARG A 30 -1.33 -10.99 4.60
N GLY A 31 -0.65 -10.88 3.46
CA GLY A 31 0.76 -11.25 3.33
C GLY A 31 1.71 -10.14 3.73
N GLN A 32 2.42 -10.32 4.85
CA GLN A 32 3.34 -9.30 5.38
C GLN A 32 4.48 -8.95 4.42
N ASN A 33 5.09 -9.94 3.77
CA ASN A 33 6.20 -9.70 2.82
C ASN A 33 5.73 -8.91 1.59
N GLY A 34 4.58 -9.31 1.02
CA GLY A 34 4.00 -8.59 -0.12
C GLY A 34 3.58 -7.17 0.24
N LEU A 35 3.05 -6.96 1.45
CA LEU A 35 2.68 -5.65 1.94
C LEU A 35 3.90 -4.76 2.23
N SER A 36 5.01 -5.33 2.71
CA SER A 36 6.31 -4.62 2.83
C SER A 36 6.79 -4.11 1.48
N ALA A 37 6.80 -4.98 0.48
CA ALA A 37 7.26 -4.65 -0.85
C ALA A 37 6.38 -3.56 -1.48
N ALA A 38 5.05 -3.68 -1.33
CA ALA A 38 4.11 -2.67 -1.80
C ALA A 38 4.30 -1.31 -1.11
N ALA A 39 4.53 -1.28 0.21
CA ALA A 39 4.78 -0.03 0.92
C ALA A 39 6.04 0.67 0.40
N ARG A 40 7.15 -0.06 0.24
CA ARG A 40 8.40 0.49 -0.31
C ARG A 40 8.24 1.01 -1.74
N ASP A 41 7.50 0.29 -2.58
CA ASP A 41 7.21 0.70 -3.96
C ASP A 41 6.39 2.01 -4.01
N VAL A 42 5.39 2.14 -3.14
CA VAL A 42 4.55 3.35 -3.03
C VAL A 42 5.34 4.52 -2.45
N GLU A 43 6.14 4.29 -1.41
CA GLU A 43 7.00 5.31 -0.79
C GLU A 43 8.07 5.79 -1.76
N ALA A 44 8.75 4.89 -2.49
CA ALA A 44 9.74 5.27 -3.49
C ALA A 44 9.15 6.09 -4.65
N ALA A 45 7.87 5.86 -4.97
CA ALA A 45 7.17 6.60 -6.02
C ALA A 45 6.67 7.98 -5.56
N THR A 46 6.76 8.35 -4.28
CA THR A 46 6.10 9.54 -3.72
C THR A 46 6.91 10.27 -2.65
N ALA A 47 6.77 11.60 -2.56
CA ALA A 47 7.50 12.41 -1.58
C ALA A 47 6.93 12.33 -0.14
N GLY A 48 6.71 11.13 0.41
CA GLY A 48 6.37 10.93 1.82
C GLY A 48 4.89 10.69 2.14
N VAL A 49 4.14 10.08 1.22
CA VAL A 49 2.79 9.60 1.52
C VAL A 49 2.86 8.45 2.52
N ALA A 50 2.25 8.60 3.70
CA ALA A 50 2.26 7.60 4.76
C ALA A 50 1.47 6.33 4.37
N ALA A 51 2.19 5.26 4.03
CA ALA A 51 1.62 3.91 3.85
C ALA A 51 1.47 3.23 5.22
N ARG A 52 0.27 3.27 5.82
CA ARG A 52 0.01 2.49 7.04
C ARG A 52 -0.34 1.05 6.69
N ARG A 53 0.49 0.11 7.16
CA ARG A 53 0.37 -1.32 6.90
C ARG A 53 -0.55 -1.96 7.94
N ILE A 54 -1.60 -2.63 7.48
CA ILE A 54 -2.41 -3.50 8.32
C ILE A 54 -2.24 -4.92 7.76
N ALA A 55 -1.36 -5.68 8.40
CA ALA A 55 -1.23 -7.11 8.19
C ALA A 55 -1.89 -7.81 9.37
N ASN A 56 -2.62 -8.88 9.06
CA ASN A 56 -3.39 -9.69 9.98
C ASN A 56 -4.62 -8.98 10.61
N MET A 57 -5.81 -9.49 10.29
CA MET A 57 -7.07 -9.05 10.90
C MET A 57 -7.70 -10.16 11.78
N LEU A 58 -7.01 -11.31 11.95
CA LEU A 58 -7.56 -12.53 12.57
C LEU A 58 -6.58 -13.38 13.41
N THR A 59 -5.43 -12.85 13.84
CA THR A 59 -4.62 -13.45 14.93
C THR A 59 -4.25 -12.42 15.97
#